data_AF-B4H2Q6-F1
#
_entry.id   AF-B4H2Q6-F1
#
_cell.length_a   1.000
_cell.length_b   1.000
_cell.length_c   1.000
_cell.angle_alpha   90.00
_cell.angle_beta   90.00
_cell.angle_gamma   90.00
#
_symmetry.space_group_name_H-M   'P 1'
#
loop_
_entity.id
_entity.type
_entity.pdbx_description
1 polymer ?
#
loop_
_entity_poly.entity_id
_entity_poly.type
_entity_poly.pdbx_seq_one_letter_code
_entity_poly.pdbx_strand_id
1 'polypeptide(L)'
;MNFLLRFIVFCFDPLGLGRRFLVRPALNVGWNVYDRVRSKADEKVGTVRELVLRLGLIAFAVVLIIWLAVFMYAAFYYIYMPAISHTRPVHMQFKTCLETSTPCTFPHAHVSLTKKQQLLMVGQAYRVIVNIDMPGVASES
;
A
#
# COMPACT_ATOMS: atom_id res chain seq x y z
N MET A 1 19.44 -4.92 -32.26
CA MET A 1 19.62 -6.02 -31.28
C MET A 1 20.60 -7.09 -31.79
N ASN A 2 21.81 -6.68 -32.24
CA ASN A 2 22.85 -7.57 -32.80
C ASN A 2 24.24 -7.36 -32.15
N PHE A 3 24.35 -6.38 -31.24
CA PHE A 3 25.63 -5.99 -30.63
C PHE A 3 25.98 -6.87 -29.43
N LEU A 4 24.99 -7.14 -28.56
CA LEU A 4 25.15 -8.03 -27.41
C LEU A 4 25.57 -9.46 -27.84
N LEU A 5 25.01 -9.94 -28.95
CA LEU A 5 25.26 -11.28 -29.47
C LEU A 5 26.68 -11.43 -30.02
N ARG A 6 27.19 -10.40 -30.71
CA ARG A 6 28.57 -10.38 -31.23
C ARG A 6 29.62 -10.31 -30.11
N PHE A 7 29.32 -9.60 -29.03
CA PHE A 7 30.21 -9.48 -27.88
C PHE A 7 30.38 -10.81 -27.12
N ILE A 8 29.30 -11.58 -26.98
CA ILE A 8 29.32 -12.88 -26.32
C ILE A 8 30.13 -13.90 -27.14
N VAL A 9 29.99 -13.89 -28.47
CA VAL A 9 30.74 -14.79 -29.36
C VAL A 9 32.24 -14.46 -29.39
N PHE A 10 32.59 -13.18 -29.33
CA PHE A 10 33.99 -12.73 -29.29
C PHE A 10 34.69 -13.08 -27.97
N CYS A 11 33.94 -13.11 -26.85
CA CYS A 11 34.49 -13.54 -25.56
C CYS A 11 34.71 -15.06 -25.46
N PHE A 12 33.93 -15.86 -26.19
CA PHE A 12 33.97 -17.32 -26.06
C PHE A 12 35.01 -17.99 -26.99
N ASP A 13 35.35 -17.43 -28.15
CA ASP A 13 36.37 -17.98 -29.05
C ASP A 13 36.99 -16.91 -29.97
N PRO A 14 38.14 -16.28 -29.62
CA PRO A 14 38.75 -15.21 -30.42
C PRO A 14 39.41 -15.70 -31.72
N LEU A 15 39.73 -17.00 -31.83
CA LEU A 15 40.28 -17.63 -33.03
C LEU A 15 39.36 -18.77 -33.48
N GLY A 16 38.56 -18.55 -34.53
CA GLY A 16 37.55 -19.48 -35.06
C GLY A 16 38.07 -20.82 -35.64
N LEU A 17 39.23 -21.32 -35.19
CA LEU A 17 39.88 -22.55 -35.64
C LEU A 17 39.40 -23.82 -34.91
N GLY A 18 38.98 -23.71 -33.64
CA GLY A 18 38.56 -24.88 -32.84
C GLY A 18 37.27 -25.55 -33.34
N ARG A 19 36.39 -24.76 -33.97
CA ARG A 19 35.05 -25.18 -34.40
C ARG A 19 35.04 -26.25 -35.50
N ARG A 20 36.10 -26.38 -36.32
CA ARG A 20 36.07 -27.28 -37.48
C ARG A 20 36.64 -28.67 -37.18
N PHE A 21 37.56 -28.77 -36.23
CA PHE A 21 38.35 -29.99 -35.96
C PHE A 21 37.79 -30.81 -34.79
N LEU A 22 37.31 -30.16 -33.72
CA LEU A 22 36.78 -30.84 -32.53
C LEU A 22 35.27 -31.11 -32.57
N VAL A 23 34.50 -30.27 -33.26
CA VAL A 23 33.03 -30.24 -33.15
C VAL A 23 32.35 -31.43 -33.84
N ARG A 24 32.85 -31.90 -34.99
CA ARG A 24 32.19 -32.96 -35.76
C ARG A 24 32.18 -34.35 -35.07
N PRO A 25 33.29 -34.84 -34.47
CA PRO A 25 33.24 -36.11 -33.71
C PRO A 25 32.52 -35.94 -32.36
N ALA A 26 32.67 -34.78 -31.70
CA ALA A 26 31.98 -34.49 -30.44
C ALA A 26 30.45 -34.39 -30.60
N LEU A 27 29.97 -33.88 -31.74
CA LEU A 27 28.54 -33.79 -32.02
C LEU A 27 27.88 -35.17 -32.06
N ASN A 28 28.47 -36.17 -32.71
CA ASN A 28 27.84 -37.49 -32.86
C ASN A 28 27.73 -38.25 -31.53
N VAL A 29 28.77 -38.16 -30.69
CA VAL A 29 28.72 -38.71 -29.32
C VAL A 29 27.75 -37.92 -28.45
N GLY A 30 27.73 -36.60 -28.63
CA GLY A 30 26.79 -35.69 -27.98
C GLY A 30 25.33 -36.02 -28.28
N TRP A 31 24.97 -36.29 -29.54
CA TRP A 31 23.60 -36.64 -29.96
C TRP A 31 23.11 -37.93 -29.28
N ASN A 32 23.95 -38.98 -29.23
CA ASN A 32 23.56 -40.27 -28.63
C ASN A 32 23.33 -40.19 -27.10
N VAL A 33 24.08 -39.33 -26.41
CA VAL A 33 23.90 -39.04 -24.99
C VAL A 33 22.69 -38.12 -24.79
N TYR A 34 22.53 -37.13 -25.67
CA TYR A 34 21.40 -36.21 -25.66
C TYR A 34 20.06 -36.95 -25.78
N ASP A 35 19.93 -37.90 -26.70
CA ASP A 35 18.68 -38.65 -26.90
C ASP A 35 18.32 -39.53 -25.69
N ARG A 36 19.33 -40.09 -25.02
CA ARG A 36 19.15 -40.88 -23.79
C ARG A 36 18.72 -40.03 -22.60
N VAL A 37 19.15 -38.77 -22.55
CA VAL A 37 18.72 -37.79 -21.52
C VAL A 37 17.36 -37.21 -21.88
N ARG A 38 17.10 -36.95 -23.16
CA ARG A 38 15.85 -36.40 -23.71
C ARG A 38 14.64 -37.28 -23.40
N SER A 39 14.74 -38.58 -23.69
CA SER A 39 13.66 -39.55 -23.43
C SER A 39 13.28 -39.62 -21.94
N LYS A 40 14.27 -39.61 -21.04
CA LYS A 40 14.04 -39.55 -19.58
C LYS A 40 13.51 -38.20 -19.11
N ALA A 41 13.84 -37.11 -19.81
CA ALA A 41 13.31 -35.79 -19.51
C ALA A 41 11.84 -35.68 -19.92
N ASP A 42 11.47 -36.18 -21.11
CA ASP A 42 10.10 -36.08 -21.63
C ASP A 42 9.09 -36.87 -20.76
N GLU A 43 9.49 -38.03 -20.21
CA GLU A 43 8.66 -38.79 -19.25
C GLU A 43 8.44 -38.02 -17.93
N LYS A 44 9.46 -37.30 -17.45
CA LYS A 44 9.38 -36.56 -16.18
C LYS A 44 8.68 -35.20 -16.30
N VAL A 45 8.70 -34.58 -17.48
CA VAL A 45 8.12 -33.24 -17.70
C VAL A 45 6.62 -33.21 -17.43
N GLY A 46 5.90 -34.28 -17.75
CA GLY A 46 4.46 -34.38 -17.48
C GLY A 46 4.13 -34.29 -15.98
N THR A 47 4.77 -35.13 -15.17
CA THR A 47 4.57 -35.16 -13.72
C THR A 47 5.01 -33.86 -13.04
N VAL A 48 6.12 -33.26 -13.50
CA VAL A 48 6.62 -31.98 -12.96
C VAL A 48 5.64 -30.85 -13.28
N ARG A 49 5.10 -30.79 -14.50
CA ARG A 49 4.10 -29.79 -14.87
C ARG A 49 2.83 -29.88 -14.01
N GLU A 50 2.31 -31.08 -13.82
CA GLU A 50 1.13 -31.33 -12.97
C GLU A 50 1.35 -30.83 -11.53
N LEU A 51 2.51 -31.17 -10.94
CA LEU A 51 2.88 -30.75 -9.59
C LEU A 51 3.07 -29.25 -9.47
N VAL A 52 3.75 -28.62 -10.45
CA VAL A 52 3.99 -27.17 -10.47
C VAL A 52 2.68 -26.40 -10.60
N LEU A 53 1.76 -26.86 -11.47
CA LEU A 53 0.45 -26.23 -11.62
C LEU A 53 -0.38 -26.36 -10.35
N ARG A 54 -0.40 -27.55 -9.74
CA ARG A 54 -1.15 -27.79 -8.50
C ARG A 54 -0.61 -26.97 -7.32
N LEU A 55 0.70 -26.95 -7.13
CA LEU A 55 1.35 -26.13 -6.10
C LEU A 55 1.22 -24.64 -6.38
N GLY A 56 1.36 -24.24 -7.64
CA GLY A 56 1.21 -22.85 -8.08
C GLY A 56 -0.20 -22.33 -7.81
N LEU A 57 -1.22 -23.13 -8.07
CA LEU A 57 -2.62 -22.76 -7.81
C LEU A 57 -2.91 -22.62 -6.30
N ILE A 58 -2.38 -23.52 -5.48
CA ILE A 58 -2.51 -23.43 -4.01
C ILE A 58 -1.76 -22.20 -3.48
N ALA A 59 -0.52 -21.98 -3.91
CA ALA A 59 0.27 -20.82 -3.50
C ALA A 59 -0.41 -19.50 -3.92
N PHE A 60 -0.94 -19.44 -5.14
CA PHE A 60 -1.67 -18.29 -5.65
C PHE A 60 -2.94 -18.03 -4.83
N ALA A 61 -3.70 -19.07 -4.49
CA ALA A 61 -4.88 -18.94 -3.62
C ALA A 61 -4.51 -18.40 -2.23
N VAL A 62 -3.43 -18.89 -1.62
CA VAL A 62 -2.95 -18.38 -0.32
C VAL A 62 -2.54 -16.92 -0.40
N VAL A 63 -1.80 -16.53 -1.44
CA VAL A 63 -1.42 -15.13 -1.67
C VAL A 63 -2.65 -14.24 -1.83
N LEU A 64 -3.66 -14.68 -2.59
CA LEU A 64 -4.90 -13.94 -2.75
C LEU A 64 -5.66 -13.80 -1.42
N ILE A 65 -5.71 -14.84 -0.58
CA ILE A 65 -6.36 -14.78 0.73
C ILE A 65 -5.66 -13.76 1.64
N ILE A 66 -4.32 -13.80 1.69
CA ILE A 66 -3.54 -12.85 2.50
C ILE A 66 -3.74 -11.43 1.96
N TRP A 67 -3.72 -11.25 0.64
CA TRP A 67 -3.94 -9.95 0.01
C TRP A 67 -5.32 -9.38 0.34
N LEU A 68 -6.37 -10.20 0.20
CA LEU A 68 -7.75 -9.82 0.55
C LEU A 68 -7.88 -9.48 2.04
N ALA A 69 -7.26 -10.26 2.93
CA ALA A 69 -7.28 -9.98 4.36
C ALA A 69 -6.66 -8.62 4.69
N VAL A 70 -5.48 -8.31 4.12
CA VAL A 70 -4.81 -7.02 4.31
C VAL A 70 -5.64 -5.88 3.73
N PHE A 71 -6.20 -6.06 2.54
CA PHE A 71 -7.06 -5.05 1.90
C PHE A 71 -8.31 -4.76 2.74
N MET A 72 -9.00 -5.80 3.21
CA MET A 72 -10.19 -5.66 4.05
C MET A 72 -9.85 -4.99 5.39
N TYR A 73 -8.74 -5.37 6.02
CA TYR A 73 -8.27 -4.74 7.25
C TYR A 73 -8.01 -3.24 7.05
N ALA A 74 -7.30 -2.86 5.99
CA ALA A 74 -7.03 -1.47 5.68
C ALA A 74 -8.33 -0.69 5.40
N ALA A 75 -9.24 -1.24 4.60
CA ALA A 75 -10.52 -0.62 4.31
C ALA A 75 -11.33 -0.36 5.59
N PHE A 76 -11.47 -1.37 6.46
CA PHE A 76 -12.15 -1.19 7.74
C PHE A 76 -11.42 -0.22 8.65
N TYR A 77 -10.09 -0.25 8.70
CA TYR A 77 -9.31 0.68 9.48
C TYR A 77 -9.63 2.13 9.09
N TYR A 78 -9.62 2.45 7.79
CA TYR A 78 -9.90 3.82 7.34
C TYR A 78 -11.37 4.22 7.45
N ILE A 79 -12.31 3.29 7.28
CA ILE A 79 -13.74 3.59 7.46
C ILE A 79 -14.07 3.78 8.94
N TYR A 80 -13.47 2.99 9.83
CA TYR A 80 -13.84 2.95 11.24
C TYR A 80 -13.00 3.86 12.14
N MET A 81 -11.74 4.17 11.82
CA MET A 81 -10.95 5.16 12.56
C MET A 81 -11.31 6.56 12.05
N PRO A 82 -12.22 7.31 12.72
CA PRO A 82 -12.37 8.71 12.41
C PRO A 82 -11.08 9.45 12.75
N ALA A 83 -10.80 10.52 12.01
CA ALA A 83 -9.81 11.48 12.43
C ALA A 83 -10.17 12.00 13.84
N ILE A 84 -9.24 11.91 14.79
CA ILE A 84 -9.43 12.36 16.17
C ILE A 84 -9.81 13.83 16.15
N SER A 85 -11.10 14.12 16.36
CA SER A 85 -11.63 15.47 16.48
C SER A 85 -12.17 15.64 17.89
N HIS A 86 -11.60 16.59 18.62
CA HIS A 86 -12.02 16.89 19.99
C HIS A 86 -13.03 18.03 19.96
N THR A 87 -14.29 17.70 20.27
CA THR A 87 -15.33 18.70 20.49
C THR A 87 -15.43 19.04 21.97
N ARG A 88 -15.54 20.33 22.28
CA ARG A 88 -15.80 20.83 23.64
C ARG A 88 -16.97 21.80 23.59
N PRO A 89 -17.96 21.67 24.48
CA PRO A 89 -19.08 22.59 24.50
C PRO A 89 -18.63 23.99 24.94
N VAL A 90 -19.09 25.02 24.23
CA VAL A 90 -18.86 26.44 24.54
C VAL A 90 -20.11 26.97 25.23
N HIS A 91 -19.98 27.46 26.46
CA HIS A 91 -21.09 28.08 27.19
C HIS A 91 -20.91 29.59 27.17
N MET A 92 -21.68 30.28 26.34
CA MET A 92 -21.68 31.74 26.26
C MET A 92 -22.32 32.33 27.51
N GLN A 93 -21.64 33.29 28.13
CA GLN A 93 -22.11 34.00 29.31
C GLN A 93 -22.36 35.47 28.95
N PHE A 94 -23.34 36.06 29.62
CA PHE A 94 -23.67 37.48 29.51
C PHE A 94 -23.67 38.11 30.90
N LYS A 95 -23.29 39.37 31.00
CA LYS A 95 -23.49 40.17 32.21
C LYS A 95 -24.81 40.93 32.09
N THR A 96 -25.64 40.82 33.11
CA THR A 96 -26.88 41.60 33.25
C THR A 96 -26.55 43.03 33.69
N CYS A 97 -27.32 44.01 33.21
CA CYS A 97 -27.27 45.36 33.77
C CYS A 97 -27.80 45.38 35.21
N LEU A 98 -27.34 46.36 36.00
CA LEU A 98 -27.78 46.55 37.38
C LEU A 98 -29.26 47.02 37.46
N GLU A 99 -29.76 47.69 36.42
CA GLU A 99 -31.08 48.32 36.40
C GLU A 99 -32.12 47.56 35.56
N THR A 100 -31.70 46.64 34.66
CA THR A 100 -32.61 45.91 33.76
C THR A 100 -32.16 44.46 33.59
N SER A 101 -33.12 43.55 33.43
CA SER A 101 -32.88 42.13 33.11
C SER A 101 -32.38 41.90 31.68
N THR A 102 -31.96 42.96 30.98
CA THR A 102 -31.42 42.90 29.63
C THR A 102 -29.91 42.61 29.68
N PRO A 103 -29.37 41.83 28.74
CA PRO A 103 -27.93 41.62 28.61
C PRO A 103 -27.26 42.92 28.17
N CYS A 104 -26.21 43.33 28.88
CA CYS A 104 -25.51 44.60 28.61
C CYS A 104 -24.11 44.40 28.04
N THR A 105 -23.63 43.18 28.04
CA THR A 105 -22.38 42.80 27.37
C THR A 105 -22.68 41.85 26.22
N PHE A 106 -21.77 41.83 25.26
CA PHE A 106 -21.76 40.80 24.23
C PHE A 106 -21.57 39.39 24.84
N PRO A 107 -21.99 38.32 24.14
CA PRO A 107 -21.74 36.95 24.58
C PRO A 107 -20.25 36.67 24.58
N HIS A 108 -19.71 36.20 25.70
CA HIS A 108 -18.31 35.81 25.81
C HIS A 108 -18.18 34.46 26.50
N ALA A 109 -17.20 33.66 26.07
CA ALA A 109 -16.87 32.36 26.66
C ALA A 109 -15.36 32.11 26.62
N HIS A 110 -14.84 31.45 27.65
CA HIS A 110 -13.48 30.96 27.69
C HIS A 110 -13.46 29.43 27.64
N VAL A 111 -12.71 28.88 26.69
CA VAL A 111 -12.54 27.44 26.53
C VAL A 111 -11.08 27.04 26.67
N SER A 112 -10.80 26.13 27.60
CA SER A 112 -9.48 25.52 27.76
C SER A 112 -9.48 24.15 27.09
N LEU A 113 -8.70 24.00 26.01
CA LEU A 113 -8.63 22.76 25.23
C LEU A 113 -7.78 21.67 25.91
N THR A 114 -6.86 22.07 26.80
CA THR A 114 -5.91 21.19 27.49
C THR A 114 -6.12 21.27 29.00
N LYS A 115 -6.86 20.31 29.57
CA LYS A 115 -6.90 20.10 31.03
C LYS A 115 -6.57 18.64 31.33
N LYS A 116 -5.50 18.39 32.08
CA LYS A 116 -4.97 17.08 32.52
C LYS A 116 -4.41 16.13 31.45
N GLN A 117 -4.76 16.27 30.17
CA GLN A 117 -4.26 15.43 29.08
C GLN A 117 -3.68 16.35 27.99
N GLN A 118 -2.37 16.29 27.78
CA GLN A 118 -1.66 17.09 26.79
C GLN A 118 -1.86 16.46 25.39
N LEU A 119 -3.10 16.45 24.92
CA LEU A 119 -3.51 15.86 23.64
C LEU A 119 -3.10 16.73 22.44
N LEU A 120 -2.92 18.04 22.68
CA LEU A 120 -2.38 18.96 21.69
C LEU A 120 -0.90 19.18 21.99
N MET A 121 -0.03 18.73 21.07
CA MET A 121 1.41 18.96 21.13
C MET A 121 1.73 20.34 20.55
N VAL A 122 2.70 21.02 21.15
CA VAL A 122 3.17 22.31 20.65
C VAL A 122 3.91 22.09 19.33
N GLY A 123 3.61 22.90 18.31
CA GLY A 123 4.30 22.88 17.01
C GLY A 123 3.59 22.10 15.90
N GLN A 124 2.46 21.45 16.18
CA GLN A 124 1.62 20.84 15.15
C GLN A 124 0.54 21.83 14.66
N ALA A 125 0.24 21.82 13.37
CA ALA A 125 -0.83 22.63 12.81
C ALA A 125 -2.21 22.03 13.15
N TYR A 126 -3.09 22.83 13.73
CA TYR A 126 -4.46 22.43 14.09
C TYR A 126 -5.50 23.32 13.41
N ARG A 127 -6.63 22.72 13.02
CA ARG A 127 -7.80 23.46 12.49
C ARG A 127 -8.83 23.62 13.59
N VAL A 128 -9.15 24.87 13.94
CA VAL A 128 -10.21 25.20 14.92
C VAL A 128 -11.48 25.57 14.15
N ILE A 129 -12.59 24.93 14.51
CA ILE A 129 -13.91 25.18 13.91
C ILE A 129 -14.87 25.50 15.05
N VAL A 130 -15.59 26.61 14.93
CA VAL A 130 -16.66 27.00 15.86
C VAL A 130 -17.98 26.83 15.11
N ASN A 131 -18.85 25.96 15.61
CA ASN A 131 -20.21 25.80 15.11
C ASN A 131 -21.18 26.57 16.02
N ILE A 132 -21.96 27.48 15.46
CA ILE A 132 -22.95 28.30 16.18
C ILE A 132 -24.31 28.02 15.55
N ASP A 133 -25.22 27.43 16.33
CA ASP A 133 -26.59 27.18 15.89
C ASP A 133 -27.47 28.38 16.25
N MET A 134 -28.06 29.03 15.24
CA MET A 134 -28.93 30.20 15.38
C MET A 134 -30.36 29.83 14.92
N PRO A 135 -31.42 30.20 15.66
CA PRO A 135 -32.78 29.97 15.19
C PRO A 135 -33.13 30.84 13.97
N GLY A 136 -33.89 30.28 13.03
CA GLY A 136 -34.34 30.96 11.81
C GLY A 136 -35.50 31.94 12.04
N VAL A 137 -35.32 32.93 12.91
CA VAL A 137 -36.30 34.00 13.12
C VAL A 137 -35.93 35.23 12.27
N ALA A 138 -36.91 35.79 11.57
CA ALA A 138 -36.73 37.06 10.87
C ALA A 138 -36.57 38.18 11.91
N SER A 139 -35.39 38.77 12.00
CA SER A 139 -35.18 40.00 12.76
C SER A 139 -35.68 41.17 11.92
N GLU A 140 -36.88 41.65 12.21
CA GLU A 140 -37.38 42.90 11.65
C GLU A 140 -36.61 44.05 12.31
N SER A 141 -35.81 44.74 11.50
CA SER A 141 -34.94 45.86 11.89
C SER A 141 -35.68 47.18 11.96
#